data_AF-A0A173SVW9-F1
#
_entry.id   AF-A0A173SVW9-F1
#
_cell.length_a   1.000
_cell.length_b   1.000
_cell.length_c   1.000
_cell.angle_alpha   90.00
_cell.angle_beta   90.00
_cell.angle_gamma   90.00
#
_symmetry.space_group_name_H-M   'P 1'
#
loop_
_entity.id
_entity.type
_entity.pdbx_description
1 polymer ?
#
loop_
_entity_poly.entity_id
_entity_poly.type
_entity_poly.pdbx_seq_one_letter_code
_entity_poly.pdbx_strand_id
1 'polypeptide(L)'
;MANDKNKETKICEHCGRKLPVSEFALMHCRNYMNVCKECCAKKQKKTRNENDYKKGMELYLADDSMHINRKYKKINRNRTLKKNISGIDFCARDERFVKLLYYKDTWISNYRRVIVYEDGQYKLLRGSVDRWTGEVVYTLKKERYIKYTQTYDYKKVKVTGSSLVVGTFIVNYDMMNNTRIWHLNNDVTDGYYKHLYPVTEKQYEKLTELQEESAAPLSEEVIMDVINSVEYKQDGWNPYKYRRSMCGIGYHGCNDADSESISFKKWKNMMQRCYDKNVHKKYKPEYKDKTICEEWLNYANFRIWFDEHYVPGKWQIDLDKDLLVQGNKEYSPETCVFLEHYQNTMFEHNAKDMIYENEDGTFFIGKGRKKTYATYEEAVDIICGRNKKRIENEIEKSLGKIPMCAHEAMLKWDVRAAV
;
A
#
# COMPACT_ATOMS: atom_id res chain seq x y z
N MET A 1 -7.98 49.83 27.92
CA MET A 1 -6.56 49.90 27.53
C MET A 1 -6.08 48.51 27.16
N ALA A 2 -6.06 48.18 25.88
CA ALA A 2 -5.57 46.90 25.38
C ALA A 2 -4.03 46.87 25.44
N ASN A 3 -3.50 45.75 25.94
CA ASN A 3 -2.08 45.42 26.14
C ASN A 3 -1.13 45.92 25.02
N ASP A 4 -0.32 46.94 25.30
CA ASP A 4 0.74 47.46 24.42
C ASP A 4 2.04 46.62 24.46
N LYS A 5 2.04 45.49 25.20
CA LYS A 5 3.19 44.56 25.32
C LYS A 5 3.50 43.74 24.05
N ASN A 6 2.68 43.86 23.00
CA ASN A 6 2.85 43.11 21.75
C ASN A 6 3.81 43.79 20.74
N LYS A 7 4.43 44.93 21.08
CA LYS A 7 5.38 45.65 20.21
C LYS A 7 6.85 45.52 20.60
N GLU A 8 7.16 44.93 21.76
CA GLU A 8 8.56 44.69 22.12
C GLU A 8 9.17 43.63 21.19
N THR A 9 10.29 43.99 20.57
CA THR A 9 11.00 43.15 19.62
C THR A 9 12.42 42.92 20.11
N LYS A 10 12.94 41.70 19.92
CA LYS A 10 14.28 41.28 20.30
C LYS A 10 14.99 40.69 19.08
N ILE A 11 16.30 40.90 18.99
CA ILE A 11 17.13 40.30 17.94
C ILE A 11 17.57 38.92 18.42
N CYS A 12 17.35 37.89 17.60
CA CYS A 12 17.81 36.53 17.90
C CYS A 12 19.32 36.42 17.67
N GLU A 13 20.08 36.01 18.69
CA GLU A 13 21.55 35.85 18.61
C GLU A 13 22.00 34.81 17.57
N HIS A 14 21.15 33.84 17.23
CA HIS A 14 21.50 32.79 16.27
C HIS A 14 21.21 33.18 14.82
N CYS A 15 20.09 33.84 14.54
CA CYS A 15 19.66 34.12 13.15
C CYS A 15 19.66 35.60 12.78
N GLY A 16 19.98 36.51 13.72
CA GLY A 16 20.03 37.95 13.50
C GLY A 16 18.67 38.62 13.23
N ARG A 17 17.57 37.86 13.11
CA ARG A 17 16.23 38.42 12.86
C ARG A 17 15.71 39.17 14.08
N LYS A 18 15.14 40.36 13.85
CA LYS A 18 14.35 41.12 14.82
C LYS A 18 12.92 40.57 14.85
N LEU A 19 12.53 39.96 15.97
CA LEU A 19 11.26 39.24 16.14
C LEU A 19 10.51 39.74 17.38
N PRO A 20 9.18 39.59 17.45
CA PRO A 20 8.43 39.83 18.67
C PRO A 20 8.98 39.01 19.84
N VAL A 21 8.95 39.57 21.04
CA VAL A 21 9.45 38.89 22.26
C VAL A 21 8.70 37.57 22.53
N SER A 22 7.45 37.43 22.09
CA SER A 22 6.68 36.17 22.12
C SER A 22 7.32 35.00 21.36
N GLU A 23 8.20 35.30 20.40
CA GLU A 23 8.97 34.30 19.64
C GLU A 23 10.18 33.75 20.41
N PHE A 24 10.38 34.17 21.66
CA PHE A 24 11.42 33.67 22.55
C PHE A 24 10.78 32.93 23.72
N ALA A 25 11.41 31.85 24.18
CA ALA A 25 10.92 31.12 25.34
C ALA A 25 11.22 31.92 26.62
N LEU A 26 10.27 31.96 27.54
CA LEU A 26 10.42 32.60 28.84
C LEU A 26 11.17 31.65 29.77
N MET A 27 12.35 32.05 30.25
CA MET A 27 13.17 31.31 31.19
C MET A 27 12.88 31.80 32.62
N HIS A 28 12.60 30.85 33.53
CA HIS A 28 12.29 31.09 34.94
C HIS A 28 11.24 32.17 35.21
N CYS A 29 10.28 32.35 34.29
CA CYS A 29 9.21 33.36 34.37
C CYS A 29 9.70 34.82 34.49
N ARG A 30 10.99 35.08 34.19
CA ARG A 30 11.60 36.40 34.41
C ARG A 30 12.28 36.96 33.16
N ASN A 31 13.01 36.14 32.41
CA ASN A 31 13.81 36.60 31.26
C ASN A 31 13.51 35.80 30.00
N TYR A 32 13.40 36.47 28.86
CA TYR A 32 13.30 35.79 27.56
C TYR A 32 14.68 35.31 27.10
N MET A 33 14.74 34.08 26.59
CA MET A 33 15.92 33.51 25.94
C MET A 33 16.50 34.47 24.87
N ASN A 34 17.79 34.36 24.57
CA ASN A 34 18.42 35.17 23.53
C ASN A 34 18.30 34.56 22.12
N VAL A 35 17.91 33.29 22.05
CA VAL A 35 17.68 32.56 20.80
C VAL A 35 16.18 32.32 20.64
N CYS A 36 15.64 32.64 19.46
CA CYS A 36 14.22 32.47 19.18
C CYS A 36 13.82 30.99 19.20
N LYS A 37 12.54 30.73 19.48
CA LYS A 37 11.93 29.39 19.54
C LYS A 37 12.22 28.57 18.30
N GLU A 38 12.17 29.18 17.11
CA GLU A 38 12.48 28.50 15.85
C GLU A 38 13.93 28.01 15.79
N CYS A 39 14.90 28.85 16.18
CA CYS A 39 16.31 28.46 16.18
C CYS A 39 16.61 27.40 17.26
N CYS A 40 16.01 27.54 18.45
CA CYS A 40 16.06 26.51 19.49
C CYS A 40 15.49 25.18 19.00
N ALA A 41 14.31 25.19 18.36
CA ALA A 41 13.67 24.01 17.82
C ALA A 41 14.53 23.35 16.71
N LYS A 42 15.14 24.14 15.82
CA LYS A 42 16.09 23.65 14.81
C LYS A 42 17.29 22.97 15.45
N LYS A 43 17.92 23.59 16.46
CA LYS A 43 19.06 23.00 17.20
C LYS A 43 18.66 21.69 17.88
N GLN A 44 17.55 21.68 18.61
CA GLN A 44 17.04 20.46 19.27
C GLN A 44 16.69 19.35 18.26
N LYS A 45 16.11 19.70 17.11
CA LYS A 45 15.82 18.74 16.04
C LYS A 45 17.12 18.15 15.48
N LYS A 46 18.15 18.98 15.24
CA LYS A 46 19.47 18.52 14.78
C LYS A 46 20.09 17.53 15.76
N THR A 47 20.19 17.89 17.05
CA THR A 47 20.76 17.00 18.09
C THR A 47 19.97 15.69 18.23
N ARG A 48 18.62 15.75 18.19
CA ARG A 48 17.80 14.54 18.20
C ARG A 48 18.06 13.66 16.98
N ASN A 49 18.17 14.24 15.79
CA ASN A 49 18.45 13.49 14.57
C ASN A 49 19.83 12.81 14.61
N GLU A 50 20.85 13.50 15.13
CA GLU A 50 22.19 12.93 15.32
C GLU A 50 22.19 11.75 16.30
N ASN A 51 21.47 11.89 17.42
CA ASN A 51 21.32 10.81 18.40
C ASN A 51 20.50 9.63 17.86
N ASP A 52 19.39 9.92 17.18
CA ASP A 52 18.56 8.92 16.50
C ASP A 52 19.45 8.15 15.51
N TYR A 53 20.24 8.85 14.68
CA TYR A 53 21.12 8.21 13.69
C TYR A 53 22.12 7.26 14.36
N LYS A 54 22.84 7.71 15.41
CA LYS A 54 23.79 6.87 16.14
C LYS A 54 23.14 5.60 16.69
N LYS A 55 22.02 5.75 17.39
CA LYS A 55 21.26 4.62 17.94
C LYS A 55 20.71 3.71 16.84
N GLY A 56 20.25 4.29 15.74
CA GLY A 56 19.77 3.53 14.59
C GLY A 56 20.88 2.71 13.93
N MET A 57 22.08 3.26 13.83
CA MET A 57 23.25 2.56 13.29
C MET A 57 23.63 1.36 14.15
N GLU A 58 23.72 1.54 15.47
CA GLU A 58 23.96 0.44 16.42
C GLU A 58 22.93 -0.68 16.27
N LEU A 59 21.63 -0.32 16.13
CA LEU A 59 20.56 -1.28 15.91
C LEU A 59 20.67 -1.99 14.56
N TYR A 60 20.92 -1.25 13.48
CA TYR A 60 21.00 -1.83 12.13
C TYR A 60 22.13 -2.85 12.01
N LEU A 61 23.28 -2.59 12.64
CA LEU A 61 24.42 -3.50 12.63
C LEU A 61 24.23 -4.73 13.53
N ALA A 62 23.30 -4.68 14.49
CA ALA A 62 23.10 -5.76 15.47
C ALA A 62 21.83 -6.59 15.22
N ASP A 63 20.84 -6.06 14.49
CA ASP A 63 19.53 -6.66 14.25
C ASP A 63 19.33 -6.96 12.77
N ASP A 64 19.63 -8.20 12.37
CA ASP A 64 19.44 -8.70 11.00
C ASP A 64 18.00 -8.58 10.49
N SER A 65 17.01 -8.42 11.38
CA SER A 65 15.62 -8.20 10.96
C SER A 65 15.38 -6.82 10.31
N MET A 66 16.35 -5.90 10.46
CA MET A 66 16.38 -4.62 9.77
C MET A 66 16.97 -4.72 8.35
N HIS A 67 17.65 -5.82 8.02
CA HIS A 67 18.16 -6.08 6.69
C HIS A 67 17.05 -6.53 5.74
N ILE A 68 17.15 -6.07 4.49
CA ILE A 68 16.25 -6.46 3.42
C ILE A 68 16.59 -7.89 3.00
N ASN A 69 15.56 -8.72 2.87
CA ASN A 69 15.67 -10.09 2.40
C ASN A 69 14.95 -10.24 1.06
N ARG A 70 15.54 -10.98 0.11
CA ARG A 70 14.93 -11.23 -1.19
C ARG A 70 13.62 -12.01 -1.02
N LYS A 71 12.50 -11.40 -1.42
CA LYS A 71 11.16 -12.02 -1.36
C LYS A 71 10.31 -11.68 -2.56
N TYR A 72 9.36 -12.56 -2.84
CA TYR A 72 8.44 -12.45 -3.96
C TYR A 72 6.99 -12.42 -3.46
N LYS A 73 6.15 -11.66 -4.16
CA LYS A 73 4.74 -11.52 -3.82
C LYS A 73 3.98 -12.82 -4.04
N LYS A 74 3.07 -13.14 -3.12
CA LYS A 74 2.12 -14.24 -3.30
C LYS A 74 1.00 -13.79 -4.24
N ILE A 75 0.90 -14.43 -5.40
CA ILE A 75 -0.12 -14.09 -6.40
C ILE A 75 -1.44 -14.82 -6.10
N ASN A 76 -2.52 -14.07 -5.97
CA ASN A 76 -3.87 -14.63 -5.90
C ASN A 76 -4.23 -15.31 -7.24
N ARG A 77 -4.63 -16.58 -7.17
CA ARG A 77 -4.99 -17.39 -8.36
C ARG A 77 -6.13 -16.75 -9.18
N ASN A 78 -7.05 -16.05 -8.54
CA ASN A 78 -8.18 -15.38 -9.22
C ASN A 78 -7.72 -14.21 -10.11
N ARG A 79 -6.49 -13.71 -9.93
CA ARG A 79 -5.89 -12.69 -10.81
C ARG A 79 -5.09 -13.28 -11.97
N THR A 80 -4.92 -14.60 -12.04
CA THR A 80 -4.10 -15.24 -13.09
C THR A 80 -4.90 -15.50 -14.37
N LEU A 81 -4.33 -15.19 -15.52
CA LEU A 81 -4.91 -15.47 -16.83
C LEU A 81 -4.39 -16.80 -17.37
N LYS A 82 -5.29 -17.73 -17.67
CA LYS A 82 -4.95 -19.06 -18.18
C LYS A 82 -4.81 -19.03 -19.70
N LYS A 83 -3.87 -19.84 -20.24
CA LYS A 83 -3.63 -19.99 -21.68
C LYS A 83 -4.91 -20.36 -22.46
N ASN A 84 -5.72 -21.27 -21.93
CA ASN A 84 -6.96 -21.69 -22.58
C ASN A 84 -8.03 -20.59 -22.66
N ILE A 85 -7.89 -19.52 -21.87
CA ILE A 85 -8.77 -18.34 -21.92
C ILE A 85 -8.21 -17.32 -22.92
N SER A 86 -6.90 -17.04 -22.87
CA SER A 86 -6.29 -16.00 -23.71
C SER A 86 -5.96 -16.44 -25.13
N GLY A 87 -5.72 -17.74 -25.34
CA GLY A 87 -5.14 -18.26 -26.57
C GLY A 87 -3.66 -17.89 -26.79
N ILE A 88 -3.02 -17.18 -25.86
CA ILE A 88 -1.65 -16.66 -26.00
C ILE A 88 -0.65 -17.66 -25.42
N ASP A 89 0.31 -18.06 -26.24
CA ASP A 89 1.39 -18.97 -25.85
C ASP A 89 2.33 -18.34 -24.82
N PHE A 90 2.74 -19.16 -23.86
CA PHE A 90 3.73 -18.81 -22.84
C PHE A 90 5.14 -18.91 -23.43
N CYS A 91 6.01 -17.95 -23.09
CA CYS A 91 7.42 -17.95 -23.49
C CYS A 91 8.29 -18.85 -22.61
N ALA A 92 7.79 -19.23 -21.43
CA ALA A 92 8.46 -20.13 -20.50
C ALA A 92 7.44 -20.96 -19.72
N ARG A 93 7.88 -22.10 -19.18
CA ARG A 93 7.02 -23.04 -18.44
C ARG A 93 6.40 -22.43 -17.18
N ASP A 94 7.13 -21.56 -16.49
CA ASP A 94 6.70 -20.89 -15.26
C ASP A 94 6.08 -19.51 -15.53
N GLU A 95 5.85 -19.13 -16.79
CA GLU A 95 5.22 -17.85 -17.08
C GLU A 95 3.77 -17.80 -16.60
N ARG A 96 3.42 -16.68 -15.95
CA ARG A 96 2.08 -16.40 -15.45
C ARG A 96 1.73 -14.94 -15.68
N PHE A 97 0.59 -14.72 -16.33
CA PHE A 97 0.00 -13.39 -16.52
C PHE A 97 -0.91 -13.04 -15.34
N VAL A 98 -0.71 -11.87 -14.73
CA VAL A 98 -1.43 -11.41 -13.55
C VAL A 98 -2.18 -10.11 -13.85
N LYS A 99 -3.49 -10.06 -13.53
CA LYS A 99 -4.36 -8.91 -13.78
C LYS A 99 -3.88 -7.72 -12.96
N LEU A 100 -3.67 -6.59 -13.61
CA LEU A 100 -3.38 -5.31 -12.96
C LEU A 100 -4.71 -4.66 -12.52
N LEU A 101 -4.91 -4.46 -11.21
CA LEU A 101 -6.22 -4.07 -10.66
C LEU A 101 -6.76 -2.74 -11.19
N TYR A 102 -5.89 -1.74 -11.33
CA TYR A 102 -6.25 -0.37 -11.71
C TYR A 102 -5.92 -0.06 -13.18
N TYR A 103 -5.64 -1.07 -13.99
CA TYR A 103 -5.45 -0.92 -15.43
C TYR A 103 -6.59 -1.59 -16.16
N LYS A 104 -7.08 -0.95 -17.22
CA LYS A 104 -8.19 -1.46 -18.02
C LYS A 104 -7.79 -2.78 -18.64
N ASP A 105 -8.42 -3.87 -18.20
CA ASP A 105 -8.31 -5.19 -18.81
C ASP A 105 -6.88 -5.55 -19.24
N THR A 106 -5.92 -5.39 -18.32
CA THR A 106 -4.49 -5.57 -18.59
C THR A 106 -3.87 -6.61 -17.66
N TRP A 107 -2.98 -7.44 -18.20
CA TRP A 107 -2.19 -8.41 -17.47
C TRP A 107 -0.70 -8.26 -17.78
N ILE A 108 0.15 -8.36 -16.75
CA ILE A 108 1.61 -8.42 -16.88
C ILE A 108 2.10 -9.82 -16.53
N SER A 109 3.06 -10.36 -17.29
CA SER A 109 3.73 -11.60 -16.92
C SER A 109 4.99 -11.37 -16.11
N ASN A 110 5.43 -12.41 -15.41
CA ASN A 110 6.72 -12.45 -14.73
C ASN A 110 7.95 -12.46 -15.68
N TYR A 111 7.70 -12.31 -16.99
CA TYR A 111 8.69 -12.16 -18.07
C TYR A 111 8.51 -10.84 -18.83
N ARG A 112 7.91 -9.83 -18.18
CA ARG A 112 7.71 -8.48 -18.75
C ARG A 112 6.76 -8.40 -19.95
N ARG A 113 6.04 -9.46 -20.29
CA ARG A 113 5.08 -9.45 -21.42
C ARG A 113 3.73 -8.93 -20.95
N VAL A 114 3.08 -8.09 -21.77
CA VAL A 114 1.78 -7.49 -21.43
C VAL A 114 0.69 -7.98 -22.37
N ILE A 115 -0.44 -8.40 -21.81
CA ILE A 115 -1.68 -8.72 -22.53
C ILE A 115 -2.73 -7.67 -22.19
N VAL A 116 -3.49 -7.24 -23.19
CA VAL A 116 -4.72 -6.47 -23.00
C VAL A 116 -5.90 -7.22 -23.58
N TYR A 117 -7.11 -6.99 -23.04
CA TYR A 117 -8.36 -7.43 -23.67
C TYR A 117 -9.09 -6.22 -24.23
N GLU A 118 -9.17 -6.13 -25.56
CA GLU A 118 -9.81 -5.03 -26.28
C GLU A 118 -10.56 -5.60 -27.50
N ASP A 119 -11.73 -5.04 -27.81
CA ASP A 119 -12.59 -5.45 -28.94
C ASP A 119 -12.98 -6.95 -28.90
N GLY A 120 -13.21 -7.49 -27.70
CA GLY A 120 -13.61 -8.89 -27.51
C GLY A 120 -12.47 -9.91 -27.63
N GLN A 121 -11.21 -9.46 -27.71
CA GLN A 121 -10.07 -10.34 -27.94
C GLN A 121 -8.88 -10.01 -27.03
N TYR A 122 -8.15 -11.05 -26.61
CA TYR A 122 -6.87 -10.90 -25.93
C TYR A 122 -5.75 -10.61 -26.95
N LYS A 123 -4.96 -9.57 -26.71
CA LYS A 123 -3.88 -9.12 -27.58
C LYS A 123 -2.58 -9.01 -26.79
N LEU A 124 -1.51 -9.66 -27.26
CA LEU A 124 -0.16 -9.50 -26.73
C LEU A 124 0.44 -8.20 -27.25
N LEU A 125 0.83 -7.29 -26.35
CA LEU A 125 1.42 -6.01 -26.71
C LEU A 125 2.93 -6.14 -26.95
N ARG A 126 3.40 -5.51 -28.04
CA ARG A 126 4.84 -5.42 -28.36
C ARG A 126 5.58 -4.41 -27.46
N GLY A 127 4.92 -3.32 -27.07
CA GLY A 127 5.58 -2.17 -26.44
C GLY A 127 6.50 -1.41 -27.41
N SER A 128 7.11 -0.34 -26.91
CA SER A 128 8.15 0.44 -27.60
C SER A 128 9.41 0.46 -26.76
N VAL A 129 10.59 0.38 -27.38
CA VAL A 129 11.87 0.45 -26.66
C VAL A 129 12.25 1.92 -26.44
N ASP A 130 12.55 2.29 -25.20
CA ASP A 130 13.15 3.58 -24.88
C ASP A 130 14.59 3.63 -25.39
N ARG A 131 14.93 4.65 -26.18
CA ARG A 131 16.23 4.72 -26.86
C ARG A 131 17.40 4.99 -25.92
N TRP A 132 17.14 5.58 -24.75
CA TRP A 132 18.19 5.96 -23.81
C TRP A 132 18.47 4.84 -22.82
N THR A 133 17.42 4.14 -22.37
CA THR A 133 17.56 3.10 -21.35
C THR A 133 17.51 1.68 -21.91
N GLY A 134 17.04 1.49 -23.15
CA GLY A 134 16.80 0.15 -23.72
C GLY A 134 15.57 -0.55 -23.14
N GLU A 135 14.86 0.07 -22.20
CA GLU A 135 13.70 -0.52 -21.52
C GLU A 135 12.48 -0.60 -22.43
N VAL A 136 11.71 -1.68 -22.29
CA VAL A 136 10.41 -1.81 -22.96
C VAL A 136 9.38 -0.97 -22.23
N VAL A 137 8.76 -0.04 -22.94
CA VAL A 137 7.71 0.86 -22.46
C VAL A 137 6.37 0.49 -23.08
N TYR A 138 5.33 0.39 -22.25
CA TYR A 138 3.95 0.16 -22.67
C TYR A 138 3.13 1.44 -22.49
N THR A 139 2.21 1.71 -23.43
CA THR A 139 1.16 2.71 -23.27
C THR A 139 -0.13 2.01 -22.88
N LEU A 140 -0.53 2.14 -21.62
CA LEU A 140 -1.68 1.44 -21.04
C LEU A 140 -2.73 2.41 -20.53
N LYS A 141 -3.94 1.92 -20.28
CA LYS A 141 -5.04 2.71 -19.71
C LYS A 141 -5.10 2.46 -18.20
N LYS A 142 -4.64 3.41 -17.38
CA LYS A 142 -4.73 3.35 -15.92
C LYS A 142 -5.91 4.17 -15.43
N GLU A 143 -6.67 3.61 -14.53
CA GLU A 143 -7.79 4.27 -13.88
C GLU A 143 -7.28 5.42 -13.00
N ARG A 144 -7.99 6.56 -13.02
CA ARG A 144 -7.68 7.74 -12.21
C ARG A 144 -8.97 8.41 -11.76
N TYR A 145 -8.99 8.86 -10.51
CA TYR A 145 -10.08 9.70 -10.02
C TYR A 145 -9.97 11.12 -10.57
N ILE A 146 -11.08 11.62 -11.09
CA ILE A 146 -11.21 12.93 -11.73
C ILE A 146 -12.00 13.84 -10.79
N LYS A 147 -11.29 14.77 -10.13
CA LYS A 147 -11.86 15.62 -9.06
C LYS A 147 -13.07 16.45 -9.49
N TYR A 148 -13.09 16.95 -10.73
CA TYR A 148 -14.14 17.84 -11.21
C TYR A 148 -15.45 17.10 -11.55
N THR A 149 -15.37 15.90 -12.13
CA THR A 149 -16.54 15.04 -12.37
C THR A 149 -16.90 14.17 -11.17
N GLN A 150 -15.99 14.04 -10.21
CA GLN A 150 -16.09 13.13 -9.06
C GLN A 150 -16.26 11.66 -9.49
N THR A 151 -15.57 11.28 -10.58
CA THR A 151 -15.64 9.94 -11.14
C THR A 151 -14.26 9.41 -11.51
N TYR A 152 -14.14 8.08 -11.60
CA TYR A 152 -13.00 7.39 -12.17
C TYR A 152 -13.11 7.33 -13.69
N ASP A 153 -11.99 7.56 -14.36
CA ASP A 153 -11.85 7.41 -15.80
C ASP A 153 -10.48 6.82 -16.14
N TYR A 154 -10.37 6.19 -17.29
CA TYR A 154 -9.14 5.59 -17.77
C TYR A 154 -8.29 6.59 -18.55
N LYS A 155 -7.07 6.85 -18.08
CA LYS A 155 -6.10 7.71 -18.76
C LYS A 155 -4.95 6.89 -19.32
N LYS A 156 -4.51 7.26 -20.52
CA LYS A 156 -3.30 6.67 -21.13
C LYS A 156 -2.08 7.06 -20.29
N VAL A 157 -1.27 6.08 -19.91
CA VAL A 157 -0.02 6.26 -19.17
C VAL A 157 1.07 5.44 -19.85
N LYS A 158 2.29 5.99 -19.89
CA LYS A 158 3.49 5.26 -20.28
C LYS A 158 4.11 4.64 -19.04
N VAL A 159 4.43 3.36 -19.10
CA VAL A 159 5.02 2.61 -17.98
C VAL A 159 6.09 1.67 -18.51
N THR A 160 7.19 1.49 -17.80
CA THR A 160 8.17 0.47 -18.16
C THR A 160 7.65 -0.91 -17.79
N GLY A 161 7.92 -1.91 -18.63
CA GLY A 161 7.56 -3.28 -18.34
C GLY A 161 8.20 -3.77 -17.04
N SER A 162 9.47 -3.43 -16.79
CA SER A 162 10.19 -3.83 -15.58
C SER A 162 9.55 -3.24 -14.31
N SER A 163 9.03 -2.01 -14.34
CA SER A 163 8.29 -1.44 -13.19
C SER A 163 6.99 -2.19 -12.90
N LEU A 164 6.29 -2.66 -13.93
CA LEU A 164 5.10 -3.51 -13.75
C LEU A 164 5.47 -4.87 -13.15
N VAL A 165 6.57 -5.47 -13.59
CA VAL A 165 7.06 -6.75 -13.05
C VAL A 165 7.45 -6.60 -11.58
N VAL A 166 8.26 -5.59 -11.24
CA VAL A 166 8.64 -5.29 -9.85
C VAL A 166 7.39 -5.10 -9.00
N GLY A 167 6.48 -4.22 -9.41
CA GLY A 167 5.27 -3.92 -8.64
C GLY A 167 4.32 -5.11 -8.47
N THR A 168 4.40 -6.12 -9.34
CA THR A 168 3.49 -7.28 -9.33
C THR A 168 4.08 -8.51 -8.66
N PHE A 169 5.38 -8.75 -8.79
CA PHE A 169 5.99 -10.03 -8.41
C PHE A 169 7.04 -9.92 -7.30
N ILE A 170 7.59 -8.74 -7.02
CA ILE A 170 8.72 -8.55 -6.10
C ILE A 170 8.26 -7.76 -4.88
N VAL A 171 8.70 -8.17 -3.68
CA VAL A 171 8.50 -7.38 -2.47
C VAL A 171 9.53 -6.25 -2.45
N ASN A 172 9.08 -5.00 -2.61
CA ASN A 172 9.93 -3.82 -2.56
C ASN A 172 9.79 -3.10 -1.21
N TYR A 173 10.79 -3.26 -0.34
CA TYR A 173 10.76 -2.73 1.04
C TYR A 173 10.93 -1.20 1.13
N ASP A 174 11.41 -0.54 0.08
CA ASP A 174 11.65 0.90 0.06
C ASP A 174 11.30 1.50 -1.32
N MET A 175 10.01 1.48 -1.66
CA MET A 175 9.50 1.99 -2.94
C MET A 175 9.77 3.49 -3.14
N MET A 176 10.00 4.22 -2.06
CA MET A 176 10.27 5.66 -2.11
C MET A 176 11.65 5.97 -2.67
N ASN A 177 12.65 5.16 -2.29
CA ASN A 177 14.05 5.43 -2.62
C ASN A 177 14.60 4.47 -3.68
N ASN A 178 13.95 3.34 -3.92
CA ASN A 178 14.28 2.43 -5.01
C ASN A 178 13.78 2.99 -6.35
N THR A 179 14.54 3.95 -6.88
CA THR A 179 14.23 4.70 -8.12
C THR A 179 14.79 4.04 -9.38
N ARG A 180 15.64 3.02 -9.24
CA ARG A 180 16.23 2.25 -10.33
C ARG A 180 15.83 0.78 -10.23
N ILE A 181 15.91 0.07 -11.35
CA ILE A 181 15.79 -1.39 -11.40
C ILE A 181 17.09 -1.88 -12.01
N TRP A 182 17.90 -2.57 -11.22
CA TRP A 182 19.10 -3.23 -11.71
C TRP A 182 18.73 -4.61 -12.29
N HIS A 183 19.32 -4.95 -13.42
CA HIS A 183 19.11 -6.20 -14.12
C HIS A 183 20.35 -7.07 -13.96
N LEU A 184 20.15 -8.36 -13.62
CA LEU A 184 21.25 -9.32 -13.58
C LEU A 184 22.01 -9.31 -14.91
N ASN A 185 23.34 -9.40 -14.87
CA ASN A 185 24.24 -9.26 -16.04
C ASN A 185 24.20 -7.89 -16.73
N ASN A 186 23.63 -6.85 -16.10
CA ASN A 186 23.36 -5.57 -16.73
C ASN A 186 22.47 -5.70 -17.99
N ASP A 187 21.68 -6.77 -18.11
CA ASP A 187 20.86 -7.05 -19.28
C ASP A 187 19.46 -6.45 -19.15
N VAL A 188 19.30 -5.22 -19.65
CA VAL A 188 18.01 -4.52 -19.71
C VAL A 188 16.97 -5.23 -20.57
N THR A 189 17.37 -6.18 -21.43
CA THR A 189 16.44 -6.98 -22.26
C THR A 189 15.86 -8.17 -21.50
N ASP A 190 16.47 -8.58 -20.40
CA ASP A 190 15.93 -9.60 -19.51
C ASP A 190 14.81 -9.02 -18.63
N GLY A 191 13.60 -9.52 -18.86
CA GLY A 191 12.40 -9.12 -18.12
C GLY A 191 11.97 -10.11 -17.03
N TYR A 192 12.77 -11.14 -16.74
CA TYR A 192 12.40 -12.17 -15.77
C TYR A 192 12.46 -11.62 -14.35
N TYR A 193 11.35 -11.72 -13.61
CA TYR A 193 11.19 -11.09 -12.30
C TYR A 193 12.29 -11.46 -11.27
N LYS A 194 12.89 -12.65 -11.35
CA LYS A 194 13.97 -13.03 -10.43
C LYS A 194 15.29 -12.32 -10.72
N HIS A 195 15.46 -11.80 -11.92
CA HIS A 195 16.67 -11.11 -12.36
C HIS A 195 16.56 -9.58 -12.22
N LEU A 196 15.42 -9.08 -11.71
CA LEU A 196 15.20 -7.66 -11.47
C LEU A 196 15.38 -7.30 -10.00
N TYR A 197 16.06 -6.19 -9.72
CA TYR A 197 16.33 -5.70 -8.36
C TYR A 197 15.95 -4.22 -8.26
N PRO A 198 14.85 -3.87 -7.57
CA PRO A 198 14.56 -2.46 -7.26
C PRO A 198 15.60 -1.96 -6.25
N VAL A 199 16.32 -0.90 -6.62
CA VAL A 199 17.48 -0.40 -5.87
C VAL A 199 17.58 1.12 -5.91
N THR A 200 18.33 1.70 -4.98
CA THR A 200 18.73 3.11 -5.00
C THR A 200 19.69 3.38 -6.16
N GLU A 201 19.92 4.66 -6.47
CA GLU A 201 20.90 5.05 -7.50
C GLU A 201 22.33 4.57 -7.17
N LYS A 202 22.80 4.78 -5.94
CA LYS A 202 24.14 4.31 -5.51
C LYS A 202 24.29 2.79 -5.56
N GLN A 203 23.24 2.06 -5.19
CA GLN A 203 23.23 0.60 -5.30
C GLN A 203 23.26 0.15 -6.76
N TYR A 204 22.50 0.81 -7.64
CA TYR A 204 22.52 0.52 -9.08
C TYR A 204 23.92 0.70 -9.66
N GLU A 205 24.57 1.83 -9.36
CA GLU A 205 25.94 2.13 -9.80
C GLU A 205 26.91 1.05 -9.33
N LYS A 206 26.88 0.71 -8.03
CA LYS A 206 27.79 -0.29 -7.49
C LYS A 206 27.57 -1.69 -8.05
N LEU A 207 26.33 -2.12 -8.22
CA LEU A 207 26.02 -3.42 -8.81
C LEU A 207 26.45 -3.50 -10.28
N THR A 208 26.32 -2.39 -11.01
CA THR A 208 26.76 -2.28 -12.40
C THR A 208 28.27 -2.46 -12.49
N GLU A 209 29.03 -1.73 -11.68
CA GLU A 209 30.50 -1.83 -11.58
C GLU A 209 30.95 -3.26 -11.25
N LEU A 210 30.38 -3.87 -10.19
CA LEU A 210 30.74 -5.24 -9.79
C LEU A 210 30.42 -6.27 -10.88
N GLN A 211 29.34 -6.07 -11.63
CA GLN A 211 28.98 -6.98 -12.71
C GLN A 211 29.87 -6.80 -13.94
N GLU A 212 30.37 -5.60 -14.22
CA GLU A 212 31.35 -5.33 -15.30
C GLU A 212 32.71 -5.98 -14.99
N GLU A 213 33.10 -6.04 -13.73
CA GLU A 213 34.34 -6.70 -13.27
C GLU A 213 34.21 -8.23 -13.19
N SER A 214 32.99 -8.77 -13.23
CA SER A 214 32.72 -10.20 -13.08
C SER A 214 32.46 -10.89 -14.41
N ALA A 215 33.16 -12.00 -14.66
CA ALA A 215 32.91 -12.86 -15.82
C ALA A 215 31.62 -13.72 -15.70
N ALA A 216 31.05 -13.81 -14.49
CA ALA A 216 29.83 -14.57 -14.20
C ALA A 216 28.73 -13.65 -13.63
N PRO A 217 27.45 -14.06 -13.69
CA PRO A 217 26.38 -13.35 -13.01
C PRO A 217 26.68 -13.20 -11.52
N LEU A 218 26.44 -12.02 -10.95
CA LEU A 218 26.58 -11.81 -9.51
C LEU A 218 25.66 -12.77 -8.73
N SER A 219 26.17 -13.34 -7.62
CA SER A 219 25.36 -14.17 -6.74
C SER A 219 24.34 -13.31 -6.00
N GLU A 220 23.23 -13.94 -5.57
CA GLU A 220 22.22 -13.23 -4.77
C GLU A 220 22.80 -12.70 -3.45
N GLU A 221 23.74 -13.43 -2.83
CA GLU A 221 24.45 -12.99 -1.62
C GLU A 221 25.18 -11.65 -1.83
N VAL A 222 26.00 -11.55 -2.89
CA VAL A 222 26.74 -10.31 -3.22
C VAL A 222 25.77 -9.16 -3.50
N ILE A 223 24.67 -9.42 -4.23
CA ILE A 223 23.67 -8.39 -4.53
C ILE A 223 23.01 -7.90 -3.24
N MET A 224 22.65 -8.82 -2.34
CA MET A 224 22.00 -8.47 -1.07
C MET A 224 22.96 -7.76 -0.10
N ASP A 225 24.26 -8.07 -0.14
CA ASP A 225 25.29 -7.35 0.63
C ASP A 225 25.38 -5.88 0.20
N VAL A 226 25.39 -5.62 -1.11
CA VAL A 226 25.35 -4.23 -1.63
C VAL A 226 24.05 -3.54 -1.23
N ILE A 227 22.91 -4.21 -1.36
CA ILE A 227 21.60 -3.63 -1.00
C ILE A 227 21.55 -3.30 0.50
N ASN A 228 22.14 -4.13 1.36
CA ASN A 228 22.13 -3.93 2.81
C ASN A 228 23.29 -3.08 3.35
N SER A 229 24.33 -2.83 2.56
CA SER A 229 25.42 -1.94 2.94
C SER A 229 24.92 -0.52 3.21
N VAL A 230 25.43 0.08 4.29
CA VAL A 230 25.12 1.44 4.71
C VAL A 230 25.64 2.48 3.70
N GLU A 231 26.77 2.18 3.05
CA GLU A 231 27.44 3.06 2.10
C GLU A 231 26.55 3.42 0.89
N TYR A 232 25.76 2.45 0.43
CA TYR A 232 24.94 2.58 -0.78
C TYR A 232 23.49 2.97 -0.49
N LYS A 233 23.17 3.34 0.76
CA LYS A 233 21.86 3.90 1.10
C LYS A 233 21.69 5.31 0.51
N GLN A 234 20.43 5.69 0.34
CA GLN A 234 20.02 7.00 -0.17
C GLN A 234 20.52 8.15 0.71
N ASP A 235 20.62 9.35 0.12
CA ASP A 235 21.01 10.54 0.87
C ASP A 235 20.01 10.88 1.99
N GLY A 236 20.53 11.24 3.15
CA GLY A 236 19.73 11.48 4.34
C GLY A 236 19.08 10.23 4.94
N TRP A 237 19.50 9.02 4.52
CA TRP A 237 19.06 7.78 5.14
C TRP A 237 19.33 7.81 6.65
N ASN A 238 18.30 7.44 7.41
CA ASN A 238 18.37 7.35 8.85
C ASN A 238 17.87 5.97 9.29
N PRO A 239 18.77 5.04 9.71
CA PRO A 239 18.39 3.68 10.08
C PRO A 239 17.39 3.64 11.23
N TYR A 240 17.39 4.65 12.10
CA TYR A 240 16.42 4.74 13.19
C TYR A 240 14.97 4.75 12.68
N LYS A 241 14.70 5.29 11.49
CA LYS A 241 13.36 5.29 10.90
C LYS A 241 12.94 3.93 10.32
N TYR A 242 13.88 3.00 10.18
CA TYR A 242 13.67 1.62 9.70
C TYR A 242 13.50 0.62 10.83
N ARG A 243 13.81 1.01 12.08
CA ARG A 243 13.60 0.17 13.27
C ARG A 243 12.12 -0.21 13.42
N ARG A 244 11.87 -1.45 13.83
CA ARG A 244 10.51 -1.94 14.12
C ARG A 244 10.00 -1.26 15.39
N SER A 245 8.93 -0.50 15.27
CA SER A 245 8.42 0.33 16.38
C SER A 245 6.90 0.26 16.54
N MET A 246 6.14 0.24 15.44
CA MET A 246 4.69 0.13 15.49
C MET A 246 4.30 -1.33 15.76
N CYS A 247 3.77 -1.61 16.95
CA CYS A 247 3.48 -2.97 17.42
C CYS A 247 4.69 -3.91 17.38
N GLY A 248 5.92 -3.38 17.40
CA GLY A 248 7.16 -4.15 17.24
C GLY A 248 7.39 -4.73 15.85
N ILE A 249 6.59 -4.34 14.85
CA ILE A 249 6.61 -4.92 13.48
C ILE A 249 6.67 -3.83 12.41
N GLY A 250 5.84 -2.78 12.50
CA GLY A 250 5.82 -1.72 11.51
C GLY A 250 6.89 -0.66 11.77
N TYR A 251 7.29 0.04 10.73
CA TYR A 251 8.33 1.07 10.75
C TYR A 251 7.99 2.23 9.82
N HIS A 252 8.64 3.38 10.01
CA HIS A 252 8.31 4.59 9.27
C HIS A 252 8.84 4.56 7.83
N GLY A 253 10.09 4.13 7.65
CA GLY A 253 10.79 4.12 6.35
C GLY A 253 10.98 5.49 5.70
N CYS A 254 10.70 6.58 6.42
CA CYS A 254 10.94 7.95 5.96
C CYS A 254 11.21 8.88 7.15
N ASN A 255 11.81 10.04 6.86
CA ASN A 255 12.17 11.05 7.86
C ASN A 255 11.01 12.00 8.21
N ASP A 256 10.00 12.06 7.36
CA ASP A 256 8.92 13.06 7.34
C ASP A 256 7.55 12.47 7.73
N ALA A 257 7.53 11.32 8.40
CA ALA A 257 6.28 10.72 8.86
C ALA A 257 5.54 11.66 9.83
N ASP A 258 4.33 12.07 9.44
CA ASP A 258 3.43 12.88 10.25
C ASP A 258 2.39 11.99 10.92
N SER A 259 2.44 11.89 12.25
CA SER A 259 1.49 11.06 13.01
C SER A 259 0.05 11.58 12.98
N GLU A 260 -0.13 12.85 12.64
CA GLU A 260 -1.46 13.47 12.57
C GLU A 260 -2.13 13.32 11.21
N SER A 261 -1.39 12.89 10.18
CA SER A 261 -1.92 12.69 8.84
C SER A 261 -2.98 11.59 8.81
N ILE A 262 -3.92 11.71 7.86
CA ILE A 262 -4.97 10.71 7.66
C ILE A 262 -4.36 9.35 7.26
N SER A 263 -3.33 9.37 6.41
CA SER A 263 -2.62 8.17 5.97
C SER A 263 -1.95 7.45 7.13
N PHE A 264 -1.25 8.18 8.02
CA PHE A 264 -0.59 7.58 9.18
C PHE A 264 -1.61 7.00 10.16
N LYS A 265 -2.70 7.72 10.43
CA LYS A 265 -3.79 7.23 11.30
C LYS A 265 -4.40 5.95 10.77
N LYS A 266 -4.64 5.84 9.45
CA LYS A 266 -5.14 4.62 8.82
C LYS A 266 -4.15 3.47 8.86
N TRP A 267 -2.88 3.72 8.54
CA TRP A 267 -1.82 2.73 8.65
C TRP A 267 -1.67 2.21 10.09
N LYS A 268 -1.63 3.12 11.08
CA LYS A 268 -1.58 2.79 12.50
C LYS A 268 -2.78 1.92 12.92
N ASN A 269 -4.00 2.29 12.51
CA ASN A 269 -5.19 1.51 12.81
C ASN A 269 -5.14 0.10 12.19
N MET A 270 -4.65 -0.02 10.96
CA MET A 270 -4.43 -1.30 10.28
C MET A 270 -3.39 -2.16 11.05
N MET A 271 -2.26 -1.58 11.43
CA MET A 271 -1.22 -2.22 12.24
C MET A 271 -1.75 -2.74 13.58
N GLN A 272 -2.51 -1.89 14.30
CA GLN A 272 -3.07 -2.25 15.59
C GLN A 272 -4.11 -3.37 15.47
N ARG A 273 -4.97 -3.33 14.45
CA ARG A 273 -5.92 -4.40 14.18
C ARG A 273 -5.21 -5.74 13.95
N CYS A 274 -4.08 -5.77 13.26
CA CYS A 274 -3.40 -7.04 12.94
C CYS A 274 -2.49 -7.53 14.08
N TYR A 275 -1.86 -6.63 14.85
CA TYR A 275 -0.72 -7.01 15.69
C TYR A 275 -0.79 -6.54 17.15
N ASP A 276 -1.74 -5.68 17.53
CA ASP A 276 -1.85 -5.22 18.92
C ASP A 276 -2.66 -6.23 19.77
N LYS A 277 -1.94 -6.98 20.61
CA LYS A 277 -2.52 -8.00 21.50
C LYS A 277 -3.59 -7.44 22.44
N ASN A 278 -3.47 -6.18 22.88
CA ASN A 278 -4.47 -5.56 23.75
C ASN A 278 -5.74 -5.22 22.98
N VAL A 279 -5.59 -4.78 21.72
CA VAL A 279 -6.73 -4.58 20.81
C VAL A 279 -7.47 -5.88 20.56
N HIS A 280 -6.76 -6.98 20.29
CA HIS A 280 -7.37 -8.30 20.12
C HIS A 280 -8.11 -8.77 21.36
N LYS A 281 -7.52 -8.57 22.55
CA LYS A 281 -8.13 -9.02 23.80
C LYS A 281 -9.38 -8.22 24.17
N LYS A 282 -9.38 -6.90 23.95
CA LYS A 282 -10.41 -6.01 24.50
C LYS A 282 -11.49 -5.60 23.49
N TYR A 283 -11.12 -5.44 22.22
CA TYR A 283 -11.99 -4.74 21.25
C TYR A 283 -12.25 -5.52 19.96
N LYS A 284 -11.28 -6.31 19.49
CA LYS A 284 -11.28 -6.90 18.13
C LYS A 284 -10.68 -8.32 18.09
N PRO A 285 -11.24 -9.30 18.81
CA PRO A 285 -10.73 -10.68 18.79
C PRO A 285 -10.74 -11.31 17.39
N GLU A 286 -11.69 -10.93 16.53
CA GLU A 286 -11.86 -11.40 15.16
C GLU A 286 -10.70 -10.99 14.21
N TYR A 287 -9.85 -10.05 14.65
CA TYR A 287 -8.70 -9.60 13.88
C TYR A 287 -7.37 -10.29 14.22
N LYS A 288 -7.37 -11.24 15.18
CA LYS A 288 -6.15 -11.90 15.68
C LYS A 288 -5.36 -12.66 14.60
N ASP A 289 -6.05 -13.15 13.57
CA ASP A 289 -5.46 -13.93 12.48
C ASP A 289 -5.19 -13.09 11.21
N LYS A 290 -5.39 -11.76 11.28
CA LYS A 290 -5.18 -10.86 10.15
C LYS A 290 -3.73 -10.40 10.09
N THR A 291 -3.24 -10.19 8.88
CA THR A 291 -1.85 -9.85 8.59
C THR A 291 -1.77 -8.67 7.62
N ILE A 292 -0.58 -8.12 7.44
CA ILE A 292 -0.28 -7.04 6.51
C ILE A 292 0.87 -7.52 5.64
N CYS A 293 0.82 -7.23 4.34
CA CYS A 293 1.91 -7.59 3.43
C CYS A 293 3.21 -6.89 3.82
N GLU A 294 4.34 -7.50 3.48
CA GLU A 294 5.66 -7.00 3.92
C GLU A 294 5.94 -5.56 3.49
N GLU A 295 5.49 -5.17 2.30
CA GLU A 295 5.68 -3.83 1.78
C GLU A 295 4.97 -2.78 2.65
N TRP A 296 3.79 -3.10 3.20
CA TRP A 296 3.00 -2.19 4.03
C TRP A 296 3.38 -2.18 5.51
N LEU A 297 4.33 -3.02 5.93
CA LEU A 297 4.99 -2.84 7.23
C LEU A 297 5.83 -1.55 7.24
N ASN A 298 6.24 -1.07 6.07
CA ASN A 298 6.79 0.26 5.85
C ASN A 298 5.65 1.27 5.63
N TYR A 299 5.51 2.25 6.53
CA TYR A 299 4.54 3.34 6.35
C TYR A 299 4.78 4.14 5.07
N ALA A 300 6.03 4.39 4.68
CA ALA A 300 6.36 5.14 3.46
C ALA A 300 5.77 4.47 2.20
N ASN A 301 5.85 3.14 2.12
CA ASN A 301 5.25 2.36 1.03
C ASN A 301 3.72 2.40 1.08
N PHE A 302 3.11 2.23 2.26
CA PHE A 302 1.67 2.38 2.42
C PHE A 302 1.21 3.78 1.99
N ARG A 303 1.97 4.84 2.34
CA ARG A 303 1.69 6.22 1.95
C ARG A 303 1.68 6.40 0.44
N ILE A 304 2.62 5.79 -0.29
CA ILE A 304 2.63 5.83 -1.77
C ILE A 304 1.34 5.28 -2.34
N TRP A 305 0.89 4.11 -1.87
CA TRP A 305 -0.38 3.55 -2.30
C TRP A 305 -1.58 4.40 -1.85
N PHE A 306 -1.55 4.91 -0.62
CA PHE A 306 -2.58 5.76 -0.07
C PHE A 306 -2.79 7.02 -0.91
N ASP A 307 -1.71 7.74 -1.24
CA ASP A 307 -1.78 9.01 -1.97
C ASP A 307 -2.33 8.83 -3.39
N GLU A 308 -2.14 7.64 -3.98
CA GLU A 308 -2.71 7.31 -5.29
C GLU A 308 -4.20 6.94 -5.23
N HIS A 309 -4.66 6.26 -4.17
CA HIS A 309 -5.99 5.64 -4.14
C HIS A 309 -6.99 6.31 -3.20
N TYR A 310 -6.53 7.13 -2.24
CA TYR A 310 -7.41 7.78 -1.29
C TYR A 310 -8.07 9.02 -1.89
N VAL A 311 -9.39 8.95 -2.01
CA VAL A 311 -10.22 10.08 -2.42
C VAL A 311 -11.00 10.58 -1.20
N PRO A 312 -10.77 11.83 -0.74
CA PRO A 312 -11.58 12.41 0.33
C PRO A 312 -13.05 12.49 -0.10
N GLY A 313 -13.94 11.94 0.72
CA GLY A 313 -15.39 11.98 0.51
C GLY A 313 -16.11 12.82 1.57
N LYS A 314 -17.41 13.03 1.36
CA LYS A 314 -18.29 13.66 2.35
C LYS A 314 -18.39 12.83 3.63
N TRP A 315 -18.34 11.52 3.48
CA TRP A 315 -18.50 10.55 4.54
C TRP A 315 -17.17 9.89 4.89
N GLN A 316 -17.17 9.12 5.99
CA GLN A 316 -16.02 8.33 6.38
C GLN A 316 -15.66 7.34 5.28
N ILE A 317 -14.39 7.34 4.88
CA ILE A 317 -13.80 6.38 3.95
C ILE A 317 -13.07 5.31 4.77
N ASP A 318 -13.28 4.05 4.48
CA ASP A 318 -12.64 2.91 5.15
C ASP A 318 -11.68 2.18 4.21
N LEU A 319 -10.61 1.63 4.80
CA LEU A 319 -9.71 0.70 4.13
C LEU A 319 -10.28 -0.70 4.29
N ASP A 320 -10.87 -1.23 3.24
CA ASP A 320 -11.40 -2.59 3.21
C ASP A 320 -10.33 -3.57 2.70
N LYS A 321 -10.37 -4.83 3.13
CA LYS A 321 -9.48 -5.91 2.67
C LYS A 321 -10.24 -7.11 2.08
N ASP A 322 -11.56 -7.12 2.24
CA ASP A 322 -12.38 -8.31 2.06
C ASP A 322 -13.16 -8.29 0.74
N LEU A 323 -13.50 -7.10 0.22
CA LEU A 323 -14.29 -6.95 -1.01
C LEU A 323 -13.58 -7.57 -2.21
N LEU A 324 -12.31 -7.23 -2.43
CA LEU A 324 -11.56 -7.71 -3.60
C LEU A 324 -11.30 -9.23 -3.54
N VAL A 325 -11.24 -9.80 -2.33
CA VAL A 325 -10.97 -11.22 -2.10
C VAL A 325 -11.77 -11.68 -0.87
N GLN A 326 -12.95 -12.25 -1.12
CA GLN A 326 -13.82 -12.75 -0.05
C GLN A 326 -13.10 -13.80 0.82
N GLY A 327 -13.19 -13.66 2.15
CA GLY A 327 -12.51 -14.52 3.12
C GLY A 327 -11.01 -14.25 3.31
N ASN A 328 -10.48 -13.16 2.74
CA ASN A 328 -9.09 -12.76 2.87
C ASN A 328 -8.69 -12.42 4.32
N LYS A 329 -7.39 -12.53 4.59
CA LYS A 329 -6.79 -12.24 5.91
C LYS A 329 -5.66 -11.23 5.87
N GLU A 330 -5.21 -10.83 4.68
CA GLU A 330 -4.02 -10.00 4.50
C GLU A 330 -4.39 -8.62 3.94
N TYR A 331 -3.97 -7.54 4.60
CA TYR A 331 -4.01 -6.20 4.04
C TYR A 331 -2.85 -6.02 3.05
N SER A 332 -3.15 -5.67 1.80
CA SER A 332 -2.16 -5.44 0.75
C SER A 332 -2.73 -4.56 -0.37
N PRO A 333 -1.89 -3.94 -1.23
CA PRO A 333 -2.36 -3.27 -2.44
C PRO A 333 -3.25 -4.14 -3.33
N GLU A 334 -3.08 -5.46 -3.26
CA GLU A 334 -3.75 -6.44 -4.10
C GLU A 334 -5.07 -6.96 -3.51
N THR A 335 -5.35 -6.66 -2.25
CA THR A 335 -6.55 -7.11 -1.52
C THR A 335 -7.37 -5.95 -0.97
N CYS A 336 -6.77 -4.77 -0.87
CA CYS A 336 -7.43 -3.60 -0.29
C CYS A 336 -7.98 -2.61 -1.31
N VAL A 337 -9.05 -1.94 -0.90
CA VAL A 337 -9.64 -0.82 -1.62
C VAL A 337 -10.27 0.17 -0.65
N PHE A 338 -10.33 1.45 -1.02
CA PHE A 338 -11.05 2.46 -0.26
C PHE A 338 -12.52 2.49 -0.65
N LEU A 339 -13.39 2.42 0.35
CA LEU A 339 -14.84 2.46 0.19
C LEU A 339 -15.44 3.46 1.18
N GLU A 340 -16.60 4.01 0.88
CA GLU A 340 -17.35 4.71 1.93
C GLU A 340 -17.80 3.72 3.01
N HIS A 341 -17.91 4.17 4.26
CA HIS A 341 -18.23 3.31 5.40
C HIS A 341 -19.51 2.46 5.20
N TYR A 342 -20.54 3.04 4.57
CA TYR A 342 -21.78 2.31 4.30
C TYR A 342 -21.61 1.21 3.24
N GLN A 343 -20.69 1.40 2.28
CA GLN A 343 -20.37 0.40 1.26
C GLN A 343 -19.57 -0.74 1.90
N ASN A 344 -18.58 -0.42 2.73
CA ASN A 344 -17.78 -1.40 3.46
C ASN A 344 -18.65 -2.30 4.36
N THR A 345 -19.51 -1.69 5.18
CA THR A 345 -20.40 -2.42 6.12
C THR A 345 -21.52 -3.21 5.43
N MET A 346 -21.73 -3.01 4.13
CA MET A 346 -22.70 -3.80 3.35
C MET A 346 -22.31 -5.28 3.30
N PHE A 347 -21.02 -5.60 3.32
CA PHE A 347 -20.52 -6.96 3.19
C PHE A 347 -20.34 -7.65 4.55
N GLU A 348 -20.62 -6.96 5.65
CA GLU A 348 -20.57 -7.51 7.00
C GLU A 348 -21.85 -8.27 7.37
N HIS A 349 -21.74 -9.30 8.21
CA HIS A 349 -22.89 -10.02 8.74
C HIS A 349 -23.77 -9.08 9.57
N ASN A 350 -25.02 -8.92 9.15
CA ASN A 350 -25.99 -8.11 9.87
C ASN A 350 -26.81 -8.98 10.83
N ALA A 351 -27.02 -8.51 12.06
CA ALA A 351 -27.92 -9.18 13.00
C ALA A 351 -29.36 -9.35 12.47
N LYS A 352 -29.76 -8.55 11.48
CA LYS A 352 -31.04 -8.65 10.77
C LYS A 352 -31.12 -9.87 9.84
N ASP A 353 -29.98 -10.42 9.44
CA ASP A 353 -29.85 -11.52 8.49
C ASP A 353 -29.42 -12.83 9.19
N MET A 354 -29.36 -12.87 10.53
CA MET A 354 -29.11 -14.11 11.27
C MET A 354 -30.33 -15.04 11.21
N ILE A 355 -30.08 -16.33 10.95
CA ILE A 355 -31.10 -17.38 10.94
C ILE A 355 -31.13 -18.05 12.31
N TYR A 356 -32.32 -18.29 12.83
CA TYR A 356 -32.57 -18.97 14.09
C TYR A 356 -33.56 -20.11 13.89
N GLU A 357 -33.35 -21.21 14.58
CA GLU A 357 -34.25 -22.36 14.60
C GLU A 357 -35.22 -22.26 15.79
N ASN A 358 -36.47 -22.62 15.57
CA ASN A 358 -37.51 -22.75 16.58
C ASN A 358 -37.58 -24.18 17.11
N GLU A 359 -38.21 -24.37 18.27
CA GLU A 359 -38.41 -25.69 18.87
C GLU A 359 -39.21 -26.66 17.99
N ASP A 360 -40.05 -26.14 17.08
CA ASP A 360 -40.84 -26.92 16.13
C ASP A 360 -40.08 -27.30 14.84
N GLY A 361 -38.79 -26.98 14.76
CA GLY A 361 -37.93 -27.23 13.59
C GLY A 361 -38.09 -26.22 12.45
N THR A 362 -38.89 -25.17 12.61
CA THR A 362 -39.00 -24.07 11.65
C THR A 362 -37.92 -23.01 11.88
N PHE A 363 -37.63 -22.19 10.86
CA PHE A 363 -36.58 -21.18 10.91
C PHE A 363 -37.17 -19.77 10.83
N PHE A 364 -36.51 -18.78 11.44
CA PHE A 364 -36.85 -17.36 11.26
C PHE A 364 -35.59 -16.50 11.08
N ILE A 365 -35.75 -15.34 10.43
CA ILE A 365 -34.64 -14.43 10.10
C ILE A 365 -34.72 -13.17 10.96
N GLY A 366 -33.61 -12.83 11.61
CA GLY A 366 -33.45 -11.62 12.41
C GLY A 366 -34.17 -11.66 13.76
N LYS A 367 -34.22 -10.52 14.45
CA LYS A 367 -34.71 -10.44 15.84
C LYS A 367 -36.23 -10.44 16.02
N GLY A 368 -37.00 -10.27 14.95
CA GLY A 368 -38.46 -10.29 15.01
C GLY A 368 -38.97 -11.54 14.32
N ARG A 369 -39.56 -12.47 15.08
CA ARG A 369 -40.25 -13.68 14.57
C ARG A 369 -41.51 -13.32 13.75
N LYS A 370 -41.38 -12.46 12.74
CA LYS A 370 -42.48 -11.96 11.91
C LYS A 370 -42.98 -13.00 10.91
N LYS A 371 -42.07 -13.86 10.45
CA LYS A 371 -42.33 -14.92 9.47
C LYS A 371 -41.40 -16.09 9.77
N THR A 372 -41.94 -17.30 9.66
CA THR A 372 -41.20 -18.56 9.76
C THR A 372 -41.06 -19.21 8.38
N TYR A 373 -40.04 -20.05 8.23
CA TYR A 373 -39.66 -20.77 7.01
C TYR A 373 -39.55 -22.25 7.35
N ALA A 374 -39.96 -23.11 6.42
CA ALA A 374 -40.03 -24.55 6.69
C ALA A 374 -38.64 -25.20 6.73
N THR A 375 -37.66 -24.61 6.02
CA THR A 375 -36.30 -25.14 5.93
C THR A 375 -35.25 -24.05 6.12
N TYR A 376 -34.06 -24.44 6.59
CA TYR A 376 -32.90 -23.56 6.68
C TYR A 376 -32.54 -22.97 5.31
N GLU A 377 -32.60 -23.80 4.27
CA GLU A 377 -32.27 -23.43 2.89
C GLU A 377 -33.19 -22.32 2.36
N GLU A 378 -34.49 -22.40 2.65
CA GLU A 378 -35.45 -21.36 2.28
C GLU A 378 -35.10 -20.02 2.96
N ALA A 379 -34.68 -20.04 4.23
CA ALA A 379 -34.25 -18.83 4.94
C ALA A 379 -32.96 -18.24 4.33
N VAL A 380 -31.99 -19.10 3.97
CA VAL A 380 -30.75 -18.70 3.28
C VAL A 380 -31.05 -18.04 1.94
N ASP A 381 -31.92 -18.62 1.12
CA ASP A 381 -32.26 -18.08 -0.20
C ASP A 381 -32.91 -16.69 -0.12
N ILE A 382 -33.74 -16.46 0.89
CA ILE A 382 -34.34 -15.14 1.15
C ILE A 382 -33.27 -14.10 1.49
N ILE A 383 -32.29 -14.44 2.32
CA ILE A 383 -31.18 -13.54 2.67
C ILE A 383 -30.30 -13.28 1.44
N CYS A 384 -29.93 -14.33 0.71
CA CYS A 384 -29.14 -14.24 -0.52
C CYS A 384 -29.83 -13.31 -1.54
N GLY A 385 -31.14 -13.46 -1.74
CA GLY A 385 -31.93 -12.61 -2.63
C GLY A 385 -31.98 -11.14 -2.18
N ARG A 386 -32.10 -10.87 -0.88
CA ARG A 386 -32.04 -9.50 -0.34
C ARG A 386 -30.65 -8.88 -0.52
N ASN A 387 -29.61 -9.63 -0.19
CA ASN A 387 -28.22 -9.17 -0.30
C ASN A 387 -27.85 -8.90 -1.76
N LYS A 388 -28.22 -9.80 -2.68
CA LYS A 388 -28.00 -9.62 -4.11
C LYS A 388 -28.66 -8.34 -4.63
N LYS A 389 -29.95 -8.11 -4.32
CA LYS A 389 -30.66 -6.86 -4.70
C LYS A 389 -30.00 -5.61 -4.11
N ARG A 390 -29.52 -5.69 -2.87
CA ARG A 390 -28.83 -4.55 -2.22
C ARG A 390 -27.52 -4.23 -2.93
N ILE A 391 -26.73 -5.25 -3.28
CA ILE A 391 -25.47 -5.11 -4.01
C ILE A 391 -25.71 -4.59 -5.42
N GLU A 392 -26.69 -5.13 -6.16
CA GLU A 392 -27.08 -4.67 -7.50
C GLU A 392 -27.46 -3.17 -7.49
N ASN A 393 -28.29 -2.74 -6.53
CA ASN A 393 -28.63 -1.33 -6.37
C ASN A 393 -27.41 -0.44 -6.06
N GLU A 394 -26.42 -0.96 -5.33
CA GLU A 394 -25.20 -0.21 -5.02
C GLU A 394 -24.28 -0.09 -6.23
N ILE A 395 -24.13 -1.16 -6.99
CA ILE A 395 -23.38 -1.21 -8.25
C ILE A 395 -23.89 -0.11 -9.20
N GLU A 396 -25.21 0.00 -9.38
CA GLU A 396 -25.81 1.04 -10.22
C GLU A 396 -25.53 2.46 -9.71
N LYS A 397 -25.63 2.69 -8.40
CA LYS A 397 -25.44 4.03 -7.79
C LYS A 397 -23.98 4.49 -7.75
N SER A 398 -23.07 3.53 -7.61
CA SER A 398 -21.64 3.75 -7.43
C SER A 398 -20.84 3.66 -8.72
N LEU A 399 -21.49 3.36 -9.86
CA LEU A 399 -20.85 3.28 -11.16
C LEU A 399 -20.03 4.55 -11.45
N GLY A 400 -18.73 4.36 -11.67
CA GLY A 400 -17.76 5.43 -11.89
C GLY A 400 -17.38 6.22 -10.63
N LYS A 401 -18.00 6.03 -9.46
CA LYS A 401 -17.64 6.72 -8.20
C LYS A 401 -16.66 5.93 -7.34
N ILE A 402 -16.59 4.62 -7.55
CA ILE A 402 -15.61 3.73 -6.94
C ILE A 402 -14.68 3.16 -8.03
N PRO A 403 -13.47 2.69 -7.67
CA PRO A 403 -12.60 2.02 -8.62
C PRO A 403 -13.27 0.83 -9.30
N MET A 404 -12.98 0.60 -10.57
CA MET A 404 -13.59 -0.50 -11.35
C MET A 404 -13.31 -1.87 -10.71
N CYS A 405 -12.16 -2.06 -10.06
CA CYS A 405 -11.86 -3.30 -9.36
C CYS A 405 -12.84 -3.59 -8.21
N ALA A 406 -13.31 -2.56 -7.49
CA ALA A 406 -14.34 -2.69 -6.46
C ALA A 406 -15.69 -3.03 -7.09
N HIS A 407 -16.06 -2.35 -8.18
CA HIS A 407 -17.30 -2.62 -8.90
C HIS A 407 -17.35 -4.06 -9.46
N GLU A 408 -16.28 -4.53 -10.09
CA GLU A 408 -16.15 -5.93 -10.54
C GLU A 408 -16.23 -6.93 -9.38
N ALA A 409 -15.67 -6.59 -8.22
CA ALA A 409 -15.70 -7.45 -7.04
C ALA A 409 -17.11 -7.55 -6.46
N MET A 410 -17.86 -6.44 -6.41
CA MET A 410 -19.27 -6.44 -6.01
C MET A 410 -20.12 -7.35 -6.91
N LEU A 411 -19.94 -7.28 -8.23
CA LEU A 411 -20.65 -8.12 -9.19
C LEU A 411 -20.37 -9.62 -9.02
N LYS A 412 -19.16 -9.96 -8.57
CA LYS A 412 -18.70 -11.34 -8.37
C LYS A 412 -18.91 -11.85 -6.95
N TRP A 413 -19.50 -11.04 -6.07
CA TRP A 413 -19.63 -11.37 -4.65
C TRP A 413 -20.53 -12.60 -4.46
N ASP A 414 -20.01 -13.62 -3.78
CA ASP A 414 -20.79 -14.80 -3.44
C ASP A 414 -21.61 -14.53 -2.17
N VAL A 415 -22.87 -14.12 -2.38
CA VAL A 415 -23.80 -13.84 -1.29
C VAL A 415 -24.11 -15.05 -0.43
N ARG A 416 -24.01 -16.27 -0.98
CA ARG A 416 -24.33 -17.50 -0.26
C ARG A 416 -23.17 -17.93 0.63
N ALA A 417 -21.94 -17.73 0.18
CA ALA A 417 -20.75 -17.90 1.04
C ALA A 417 -20.66 -16.86 2.18
N ALA A 418 -21.52 -15.84 2.17
CA ALA A 418 -21.60 -14.78 3.18
C ALA A 418 -22.78 -14.93 4.15
N VAL A 419 -23.59 -15.99 4.04
CA VAL A 419 -24.65 -16.38 5.00
C VAL A 419 -24.13 -17.53 5.83
#